data_AF-A0A2E2IHZ0-F1
#
_entry.id   AF-A0A2E2IHZ0-F1
#
_cell.length_a   1.000
_cell.length_b   1.000
_cell.length_c   1.000
_cell.angle_alpha   90.00
_cell.angle_beta   90.00
_cell.angle_gamma   90.00
#
_symmetry.space_group_name_H-M   'P 1'
#
loop_
_entity.id
_entity.type
_entity.pdbx_description
1 polymer ?
#
loop_
_entity_poly.entity_id
_entity_poly.type
_entity_poly.pdbx_seq_one_letter_code
_entity_poly.pdbx_strand_id
1 'polypeptide(L)'
;MKQNDNHAGNVVLIRGACLWILMALLLAWSLVGIYNQIGFLETLFPGKPMRVLQAHIDFLLMSALILGFYAARIGLPWHVRWAMVTGAFTNSSLFLLYAMFPVLDPLSETYIPTGILFTTFNVYLYSSLLVTSYGFGKAAVIIFRTTFDDDSNTKNCKRCGRQVV
;
A
#
# COMPACT_ATOMS: atom_id res chain seq x y z
N MET A 1 -24.38 -9.17 24.19
CA MET A 1 -23.36 -8.22 24.67
C MET A 1 -22.31 -8.04 23.57
N LYS A 2 -22.26 -6.86 22.95
CA LYS A 2 -21.21 -6.46 22.01
C LYS A 2 -19.94 -6.20 22.81
N GLN A 3 -18.90 -6.99 22.58
CA GLN A 3 -17.59 -6.80 23.20
C GLN A 3 -16.85 -5.67 22.47
N ASN A 4 -16.57 -4.60 23.21
CA ASN A 4 -16.01 -3.34 22.77
C ASN A 4 -14.50 -3.43 22.41
N ASP A 5 -14.17 -2.92 21.23
CA ASP A 5 -13.27 -1.77 21.01
C ASP A 5 -11.76 -1.84 21.27
N ASN A 6 -11.13 -3.02 21.31
CA ASN A 6 -9.65 -3.10 21.24
C ASN A 6 -9.08 -3.66 19.92
N HIS A 7 -9.93 -4.20 19.04
CA HIS A 7 -9.51 -4.76 17.74
C HIS A 7 -10.08 -3.99 16.52
N ALA A 8 -11.05 -3.09 16.73
CA ALA A 8 -11.84 -2.49 15.66
C ALA A 8 -11.03 -1.56 14.73
N GLY A 9 -9.97 -0.94 15.24
CA GLY A 9 -9.18 0.02 14.48
C GLY A 9 -8.37 -0.60 13.34
N ASN A 10 -7.84 -1.81 13.55
CA ASN A 10 -6.93 -2.45 12.60
C ASN A 10 -7.63 -3.32 11.54
N VAL A 11 -8.95 -3.50 11.65
CA VAL A 11 -9.73 -4.28 10.68
C VAL A 11 -9.62 -3.69 9.27
N VAL A 12 -9.50 -2.36 9.15
CA VAL A 12 -9.32 -1.66 7.87
C VAL A 12 -8.01 -2.07 7.19
N LEU A 13 -6.91 -2.17 7.95
CA LEU A 13 -5.60 -2.56 7.43
C LEU A 13 -5.63 -4.01 6.92
N ILE A 14 -6.22 -4.93 7.69
CA ILE A 14 -6.33 -6.34 7.29
C ILE A 14 -7.22 -6.47 6.04
N ARG A 15 -8.40 -5.84 6.03
CA ARG A 15 -9.30 -5.89 4.88
C ARG A 15 -8.64 -5.31 3.62
N GLY A 16 -7.97 -4.17 3.77
CA GLY A 16 -7.19 -3.55 2.69
C GLY A 16 -6.13 -4.51 2.15
N ALA A 17 -5.25 -5.01 3.02
CA ALA A 17 -4.20 -5.95 2.63
C ALA A 17 -4.74 -7.22 1.94
N CYS A 18 -5.81 -7.82 2.46
CA CYS A 18 -6.43 -8.98 1.84
C CYS A 18 -6.98 -8.66 0.44
N LEU A 19 -7.65 -7.51 0.25
CA LEU A 19 -8.14 -7.08 -1.05
C LEU A 19 -6.98 -6.86 -2.04
N TRP A 20 -5.87 -6.30 -1.59
CA TRP A 20 -4.69 -6.06 -2.42
C TRP A 20 -3.96 -7.35 -2.78
N ILE A 21 -3.93 -8.34 -1.88
CA ILE A 21 -3.42 -9.69 -2.19
C ILE A 21 -4.30 -10.38 -3.23
N LEU A 22 -5.63 -10.25 -3.15
CA LEU A 22 -6.53 -10.79 -4.17
C LEU A 22 -6.28 -10.14 -5.54
N MET A 23 -6.06 -8.83 -5.58
CA MET A 23 -5.66 -8.14 -6.82
C MET A 23 -4.31 -8.62 -7.35
N ALA A 24 -3.32 -8.80 -6.47
CA ALA A 24 -2.02 -9.35 -6.86
C ALA A 24 -2.16 -10.76 -7.45
N LEU A 25 -3.06 -11.59 -6.92
CA LEU A 25 -3.33 -12.93 -7.45
C LEU A 25 -3.96 -12.88 -8.84
N LEU A 26 -4.94 -11.99 -9.06
CA LEU A 26 -5.52 -11.78 -10.40
C LEU A 26 -4.45 -11.36 -11.41
N LEU A 27 -3.59 -10.42 -11.00
CA LEU A 27 -2.44 -9.96 -11.79
C LEU A 27 -1.44 -11.07 -12.12
N ALA A 28 -1.19 -11.99 -11.19
CA ALA A 28 -0.33 -13.14 -11.44
C ALA A 28 -0.89 -14.03 -12.56
N TRP A 29 -2.19 -14.31 -12.53
CA TRP A 29 -2.86 -15.05 -13.60
C TRP A 29 -2.87 -14.30 -14.92
N SER A 30 -3.07 -12.97 -14.91
CA SER A 30 -2.94 -12.15 -16.10
C SER A 30 -1.54 -12.25 -16.71
N LEU A 31 -0.49 -12.22 -15.89
CA LEU A 31 0.89 -12.35 -16.35
C LEU A 31 1.15 -13.73 -16.99
N VAL A 32 0.70 -14.81 -16.34
CA VAL A 32 0.78 -16.17 -16.90
C VAL A 32 0.05 -16.26 -18.25
N GLY A 33 -1.11 -15.62 -18.37
CA GLY A 33 -1.86 -15.62 -19.62
C GLY A 33 -1.20 -14.80 -20.74
N ILE A 34 -0.52 -13.70 -20.41
CA ILE A 34 0.31 -12.95 -21.38
C ILE A 34 1.49 -13.82 -21.86
N TYR A 35 2.19 -14.52 -20.96
CA TYR A 35 3.29 -15.41 -21.35
C TYR A 35 2.83 -16.60 -22.21
N ASN A 36 1.59 -17.05 -22.05
CA ASN A 36 0.98 -18.09 -22.88
C ASN A 36 0.31 -17.55 -24.17
N GLN A 37 0.55 -16.28 -24.53
CA GLN A 37 0.05 -15.64 -25.75
C GLN A 37 -1.48 -15.70 -25.90
N ILE A 38 -2.21 -15.56 -24.80
CA ILE A 38 -3.67 -15.48 -24.83
C ILE A 38 -4.05 -14.10 -25.39
N GLY A 39 -4.48 -14.05 -26.65
CA GLY A 39 -4.73 -12.79 -27.38
C GLY A 39 -5.68 -11.80 -26.68
N PHE A 40 -6.61 -12.26 -25.84
CA PHE A 40 -7.45 -11.35 -25.03
C PHE A 40 -6.63 -10.57 -23.99
N LEU A 41 -5.64 -11.18 -23.35
CA LEU A 41 -4.83 -10.51 -22.34
C LEU A 41 -3.77 -9.58 -22.95
N GLU A 42 -3.29 -9.90 -24.15
CA GLU A 42 -2.38 -9.04 -24.91
C GLU A 42 -3.08 -7.74 -25.37
N THR A 43 -4.37 -7.81 -25.68
CA THR A 43 -5.17 -6.60 -26.02
C THR A 43 -5.51 -5.76 -24.79
N LEU A 44 -5.68 -6.38 -23.62
CA LEU A 44 -5.93 -5.68 -22.36
C LEU A 44 -4.66 -4.98 -21.81
N PHE A 45 -3.50 -5.62 -22.01
CA PHE A 45 -2.20 -5.10 -21.60
C PHE A 45 -1.29 -4.89 -22.82
N PRO A 46 -1.55 -3.85 -23.63
CA PRO A 46 -0.74 -3.55 -24.82
C PRO A 46 0.67 -3.03 -24.45
N GLY A 47 0.91 -2.70 -23.17
CA GLY A 47 2.21 -2.31 -22.66
C GLY A 47 3.18 -3.49 -22.49
N LYS A 48 4.41 -3.18 -22.04
CA LYS A 48 5.43 -4.19 -21.78
C LYS A 48 4.97 -5.10 -20.62
N PRO A 49 5.10 -6.44 -20.71
CA PRO A 49 4.75 -7.36 -19.62
C PRO A 49 5.50 -7.06 -18.32
N MET A 50 6.68 -6.44 -18.41
CA MET A 50 7.43 -5.94 -17.26
C MET A 50 6.65 -4.94 -16.39
N ARG A 51 5.76 -4.13 -16.97
CA ARG A 51 4.91 -3.20 -16.20
C ARG A 51 3.82 -3.91 -15.41
N VAL A 52 3.25 -4.98 -15.97
CA VAL A 52 2.30 -5.85 -15.26
C VAL A 52 3.00 -6.56 -14.10
N LEU A 53 4.22 -7.07 -14.33
CA LEU A 53 5.04 -7.67 -13.27
C LEU A 53 5.40 -6.65 -12.18
N GLN A 54 5.78 -5.43 -12.56
CA GLN A 54 6.05 -4.34 -11.61
C GLN A 54 4.82 -4.01 -10.76
N ALA A 55 3.64 -3.92 -11.37
CA ALA A 55 2.38 -3.71 -10.66
C ALA A 55 2.09 -4.85 -9.68
N HIS A 56 2.26 -6.11 -10.11
CA HIS A 56 2.08 -7.28 -9.27
C HIS A 56 2.98 -7.26 -8.03
N ILE A 57 4.28 -7.02 -8.22
CA ILE A 57 5.25 -6.95 -7.12
C ILE A 57 4.89 -5.80 -6.17
N ASP A 58 4.49 -4.65 -6.69
CA ASP A 58 4.14 -3.50 -5.86
C ASP A 58 2.88 -3.78 -5.01
N PHE A 59 1.85 -4.40 -5.58
CA PHE A 59 0.68 -4.83 -4.81
C PHE A 59 1.06 -5.80 -3.68
N LEU A 60 1.96 -6.76 -3.93
CA LEU A 60 2.44 -7.67 -2.89
C LEU A 60 3.24 -6.94 -1.81
N LEU A 61 4.17 -6.06 -2.21
CA LEU A 61 5.02 -5.31 -1.30
C LEU A 61 4.19 -4.38 -0.41
N MET A 62 3.27 -3.62 -0.99
CA MET A 62 2.39 -2.71 -0.24
C MET A 62 1.47 -3.48 0.71
N SER A 63 0.96 -4.64 0.30
CA SER A 63 0.17 -5.52 1.18
C SER A 63 1.01 -6.05 2.35
N ALA A 64 2.23 -6.49 2.07
CA ALA A 64 3.15 -6.97 3.09
C ALA A 64 3.51 -5.87 4.09
N LEU A 65 3.73 -4.63 3.62
CA LEU A 65 3.95 -3.49 4.50
C LEU A 65 2.75 -3.24 5.41
N ILE A 66 1.52 -3.20 4.87
CA ILE A 66 0.30 -3.01 5.66
C ILE A 66 0.15 -4.11 6.74
N LEU A 67 0.42 -5.37 6.39
CA LEU A 67 0.41 -6.48 7.33
C LEU A 67 1.53 -6.37 8.38
N GLY A 68 2.71 -5.88 8.00
CA GLY A 68 3.81 -5.61 8.92
C GLY A 68 3.47 -4.53 9.94
N PHE A 69 2.88 -3.41 9.51
CA PHE A 69 2.37 -2.36 10.39
C PHE A 69 1.25 -2.86 11.30
N TYR A 70 0.38 -3.73 10.78
CA TYR A 70 -0.64 -4.40 11.59
C TYR A 70 -0.01 -5.33 12.66
N ALA A 71 1.02 -6.09 12.29
CA ALA A 71 1.72 -7.02 13.18
C ALA A 71 2.49 -6.33 14.31
N ALA A 72 2.84 -5.05 14.16
CA ALA A 72 3.44 -4.24 15.22
C ALA A 72 2.48 -3.99 16.40
N ARG A 73 1.18 -4.31 16.27
CA ARG A 73 0.14 -4.20 17.31
C ARG A 73 0.00 -2.81 17.95
N ILE A 74 0.46 -1.76 17.27
CA ILE A 74 0.37 -0.38 17.74
C ILE A 74 -0.91 0.27 17.18
N GLY A 75 -1.60 1.02 18.03
CA GLY A 75 -2.83 1.73 17.69
C GLY A 75 -2.55 2.93 16.77
N LEU A 76 -2.71 2.76 15.47
CA LEU A 76 -2.59 3.85 14.50
C LEU A 76 -3.86 4.73 14.48
N PRO A 77 -3.75 6.06 14.30
CA PRO A 77 -4.92 6.92 14.12
C PRO A 77 -5.64 6.60 12.80
N TRP A 78 -6.96 6.78 12.77
CA TRP A 78 -7.80 6.34 11.65
C TRP A 78 -7.39 6.95 10.30
N HIS A 79 -7.05 8.25 10.27
CA HIS A 79 -6.61 8.93 9.06
C HIS A 79 -5.37 8.29 8.44
N VAL A 80 -4.42 7.85 9.27
CA VAL A 80 -3.18 7.20 8.81
C VAL A 80 -3.50 5.82 8.24
N ARG A 81 -4.38 5.05 8.90
CA ARG A 81 -4.79 3.73 8.41
C ARG A 81 -5.46 3.81 7.03
N TRP A 82 -6.36 4.76 6.86
CA TRP A 82 -7.02 4.97 5.57
C TRP A 82 -6.04 5.46 4.51
N ALA A 83 -5.19 6.44 4.83
CA ALA A 83 -4.16 6.92 3.90
C ALA A 83 -3.20 5.79 3.46
N MET A 84 -2.86 4.84 4.34
CA MET A 84 -2.06 3.68 3.97
C MET A 84 -2.80 2.77 3.00
N VAL A 85 -4.05 2.40 3.29
CA VAL A 85 -4.83 1.48 2.45
C VAL A 85 -5.13 2.10 1.09
N THR A 86 -5.58 3.36 1.06
CA THR A 86 -5.87 4.07 -0.19
C THR A 86 -4.59 4.37 -0.96
N GLY A 87 -3.53 4.82 -0.28
CA GLY A 87 -2.24 5.11 -0.89
C GLY A 87 -1.61 3.87 -1.52
N ALA A 88 -1.55 2.75 -0.78
CA ALA A 88 -1.10 1.47 -1.31
C ALA A 88 -1.83 1.09 -2.61
N PHE A 89 -3.16 1.19 -2.61
CA PHE A 89 -3.94 0.89 -3.81
C PHE A 89 -3.65 1.84 -4.96
N THR A 90 -3.69 3.16 -4.71
CA THR A 90 -3.50 4.14 -5.77
C THR A 90 -2.08 4.10 -6.32
N ASN A 91 -1.09 3.76 -5.49
CA ASN A 91 0.31 3.66 -5.88
C ASN A 91 0.51 2.46 -6.80
N SER A 92 0.10 1.28 -6.38
CA SER A 92 0.23 0.05 -7.18
C SER A 92 -0.59 0.10 -8.46
N SER A 93 -1.75 0.78 -8.43
CA SER A 93 -2.57 1.00 -9.62
C SER A 93 -1.90 1.90 -10.67
N LEU A 94 -0.91 2.73 -10.32
CA LEU A 94 -0.17 3.53 -11.32
C LEU A 94 0.60 2.63 -12.29
N PHE A 95 1.26 1.59 -11.77
CA PHE A 95 2.00 0.64 -12.60
C PHE A 95 1.07 -0.18 -13.50
N LEU A 96 -0.13 -0.50 -13.00
CA LEU A 96 -1.18 -1.14 -13.80
C LEU A 96 -1.67 -0.22 -14.92
N LEU A 97 -1.89 1.06 -14.62
CA LEU A 97 -2.29 2.05 -15.62
C LEU A 97 -1.22 2.25 -16.69
N TYR A 98 0.07 2.22 -16.34
CA TYR A 98 1.15 2.20 -17.34
C TYR A 98 1.13 0.96 -18.24
N ALA A 99 0.74 -0.20 -17.70
CA ALA A 99 0.62 -1.42 -18.49
C ALA A 99 -0.58 -1.39 -19.46
N MET A 100 -1.70 -0.81 -19.04
CA MET A 100 -2.92 -0.70 -19.86
C MET A 100 -2.84 0.45 -20.88
N PHE A 101 -2.25 1.58 -20.48
CA PHE A 101 -2.15 2.79 -21.28
C PHE A 101 -0.67 3.20 -21.44
N PRO A 102 0.06 2.57 -22.39
CA PRO A 102 1.48 2.87 -22.59
C PRO A 102 1.72 4.33 -22.96
N VAL A 103 0.73 5.04 -23.50
CA VAL A 103 0.80 6.49 -23.79
C VAL A 103 1.12 7.34 -22.56
N LEU A 104 0.78 6.87 -21.36
CA LEU A 104 1.06 7.55 -20.09
C LEU A 104 2.45 7.20 -19.53
N ASP A 105 3.06 6.12 -20.02
CA ASP A 105 4.34 5.61 -19.52
C ASP A 105 5.51 6.36 -20.19
N PRO A 106 6.37 7.09 -19.43
CA PRO A 106 7.52 7.79 -19.98
C PRO A 106 8.62 6.88 -20.57
N LEU A 107 8.57 5.56 -20.30
CA LEU A 107 9.50 4.56 -20.84
C LEU A 107 8.95 3.83 -22.06
N SER A 108 7.75 4.21 -22.53
CA SER A 108 7.17 3.67 -23.75
C SER A 108 7.53 4.53 -24.96
N GLU A 109 7.55 3.91 -26.14
CA GLU A 109 7.77 4.61 -27.41
C GLU A 109 6.55 5.43 -27.84
N THR A 110 5.38 5.17 -27.24
CA THR A 110 4.11 5.83 -27.54
C THR A 110 3.76 6.94 -26.54
N TYR A 111 4.73 7.35 -25.72
CA TYR A 111 4.57 8.38 -24.70
C TYR A 111 4.20 9.74 -25.30
N ILE A 112 3.10 10.32 -24.83
CA ILE A 112 2.63 11.64 -25.27
C ILE A 112 2.55 12.57 -24.04
N PRO A 113 3.50 13.51 -23.87
CA PRO A 113 3.56 14.40 -22.71
C PRO A 113 2.58 15.59 -22.80
N THR A 114 1.47 15.45 -23.51
CA THR A 114 0.53 16.53 -23.78
C THR A 114 -0.92 16.04 -23.70
N GLY A 115 -1.82 16.93 -23.31
CA GLY A 115 -3.26 16.68 -23.24
C GLY A 115 -3.82 16.49 -21.84
N ILE A 116 -5.15 16.55 -21.75
CA ILE A 116 -5.91 16.53 -20.48
C ILE A 116 -5.70 15.22 -19.72
N LEU A 117 -5.62 14.09 -20.44
CA LEU A 117 -5.37 12.77 -19.84
C LEU A 117 -4.00 12.71 -19.15
N PHE A 118 -2.96 13.24 -19.78
CA PHE A 118 -1.62 13.31 -19.20
C PHE A 118 -1.58 14.18 -17.94
N THR A 119 -2.20 15.37 -17.97
CA THR A 119 -2.25 16.25 -16.79
C THR A 119 -3.01 15.61 -15.64
N THR A 120 -4.17 15.00 -15.91
CA THR A 120 -4.98 14.31 -14.90
C THR A 120 -4.22 13.14 -14.29
N PHE A 121 -3.54 12.35 -15.13
CA PHE A 121 -2.72 11.25 -14.67
C PHE A 121 -1.53 11.71 -13.82
N ASN A 122 -0.87 12.81 -14.17
CA ASN A 122 0.20 13.38 -13.34
C ASN A 122 -0.30 13.84 -11.98
N VAL A 123 -1.44 14.53 -11.92
CA VAL A 123 -2.07 14.91 -10.65
C VAL A 123 -2.39 13.67 -9.82
N TYR A 124 -2.93 12.63 -10.44
CA TYR A 124 -3.18 11.34 -9.80
C TYR A 124 -1.90 10.68 -9.29
N LEU A 125 -0.82 10.69 -10.08
CA LEU A 125 0.49 10.15 -9.71
C LEU A 125 1.05 10.85 -8.48
N TYR A 126 1.15 12.18 -8.52
CA TYR A 126 1.75 12.93 -7.42
C TYR A 126 0.88 12.87 -6.16
N SER A 127 -0.44 12.96 -6.30
CA SER A 127 -1.34 12.81 -5.15
C SER A 127 -1.24 11.43 -4.51
N SER A 128 -1.18 10.36 -5.32
CA SER A 128 -0.98 8.99 -4.84
C SER A 128 0.35 8.82 -4.09
N LEU A 129 1.45 9.36 -4.62
CA LEU A 129 2.75 9.33 -3.94
C LEU A 129 2.71 10.05 -2.58
N LEU A 130 2.06 11.22 -2.52
CA LEU A 130 1.93 11.99 -1.29
C LEU A 130 1.09 11.26 -0.25
N VAL A 131 -0.07 10.71 -0.64
CA VAL A 131 -0.96 9.96 0.26
C VAL A 131 -0.26 8.71 0.81
N THR A 132 0.42 7.97 -0.06
CA THR A 132 1.18 6.77 0.31
C THR A 132 2.29 7.10 1.29
N SER A 133 3.11 8.12 0.96
CA SER A 133 4.22 8.54 1.80
C SER A 133 3.75 9.08 3.15
N TYR A 134 2.65 9.83 3.17
CA TYR A 134 2.04 10.29 4.42
C TYR A 134 1.56 9.12 5.28
N GLY A 135 0.83 8.16 4.70
CA GLY A 135 0.30 7.01 5.42
C GLY A 135 1.41 6.16 6.05
N PHE A 136 2.30 5.62 5.21
CA PHE A 136 3.37 4.74 5.69
C PHE A 136 4.41 5.50 6.54
N GLY A 137 4.76 6.71 6.14
CA GLY A 137 5.74 7.53 6.86
C GLY A 137 5.26 7.94 8.25
N LYS A 138 4.01 8.40 8.40
CA LYS A 138 3.45 8.70 9.73
C LYS A 138 3.32 7.44 10.58
N ALA A 139 2.91 6.32 10.00
CA ALA A 139 2.84 5.06 10.73
C ALA A 139 4.21 4.64 11.28
N ALA A 140 5.27 4.73 10.48
CA ALA A 140 6.63 4.43 10.90
C ALA A 140 7.11 5.34 12.04
N VAL A 141 6.88 6.66 11.93
CA VAL A 141 7.26 7.62 12.97
C VAL A 141 6.51 7.34 14.28
N ILE A 142 5.22 7.01 14.23
CA ILE A 142 4.44 6.69 15.43
C ILE A 142 5.02 5.46 16.12
N ILE A 143 5.25 4.38 15.36
CA ILE A 143 5.80 3.14 15.90
C ILE A 143 7.20 3.35 16.49
N PHE A 144 8.04 4.09 15.78
CA PHE A 144 9.39 4.41 16.26
C PHE A 144 9.37 5.25 17.54
N ARG A 145 8.41 6.17 17.70
CA ARG A 145 8.29 6.94 18.96
C ARG A 145 7.85 6.06 20.11
N THR A 146 6.90 5.16 19.87
CA THR A 146 6.41 4.24 20.92
C THR A 146 7.50 3.32 21.47
N THR A 147 8.55 3.00 20.69
CA THR A 147 9.67 2.20 21.22
C THR A 147 10.53 2.93 22.24
N PHE A 148 10.55 4.27 22.26
CA PHE A 148 11.28 5.04 23.28
C PHE A 148 10.45 5.36 24.52
N ASP A 149 9.12 5.47 24.36
CA ASP A 149 8.24 5.81 25.49
C ASP A 149 8.13 4.67 26.51
N ASP A 150 8.19 3.40 26.06
CA ASP A 150 8.18 2.21 26.93
C ASP A 150 9.38 2.16 27.89
N ASP A 151 10.56 2.63 27.46
CA ASP A 151 11.78 2.71 28.28
C ASP A 151 11.73 3.86 29.32
N SER A 152 10.92 4.89 29.06
CA SER A 152 10.78 6.04 29.98
C SER A 152 9.78 5.77 31.11
N ASN A 153 8.74 4.98 30.83
CA ASN A 153 7.66 4.70 31.78
C ASN A 153 8.01 3.55 32.74
N THR A 154 8.87 2.62 32.30
CA THR A 154 9.51 1.63 33.21
C THR A 154 10.39 2.29 34.27
N LYS A 155 11.00 3.45 33.99
CA LYS A 155 11.75 4.23 34.99
C LYS A 155 10.85 5.02 35.96
N ASN A 156 9.59 5.24 35.60
CA ASN A 156 8.62 6.02 36.39
C ASN A 156 7.52 5.15 37.01
N CYS A 157 7.78 3.88 37.32
CA CYS A 157 6.84 3.06 38.09
C CYS A 157 6.73 3.54 39.55
N LYS A 158 6.10 4.70 39.79
CA LYS A 158 5.61 5.15 41.11
C LYS A 158 4.49 4.27 41.68
N ARG A 159 4.14 3.17 41.00
CA ARG A 159 3.06 2.25 41.35
C ARG A 159 3.50 0.78 41.40
N CYS A 160 4.80 0.51 41.42
CA CYS A 160 5.33 -0.80 41.71
C CYS A 160 5.69 -0.82 43.20
N GLY A 161 4.72 -1.10 44.07
CA GLY A 161 4.90 -1.29 45.51
C GLY A 161 5.67 -2.57 45.84
N ARG A 162 6.82 -2.79 45.20
CA ARG A 162 7.72 -3.91 45.45
C ARG A 162 9.09 -3.33 45.76
N GLN A 163 9.44 -3.31 47.05
CA GLN A 163 10.83 -3.16 47.46
C GLN A 163 11.63 -4.28 46.79
N VAL A 164 12.64 -3.89 46.03
CA VAL A 164 13.71 -4.81 45.63
C VAL A 164 14.59 -4.93 46.87
N VAL A 165 14.47 -6.07 47.56
CA VAL A 165 15.50 -6.57 48.48
C VAL A 165 16.51 -7.34 47.65
#